data_AF-A0A2P5BG29-F1
#
_entry.id   AF-A0A2P5BG29-F1
#
_cell.length_a   1.000
_cell.length_b   1.000
_cell.length_c   1.000
_cell.angle_alpha   90.00
_cell.angle_beta   90.00
_cell.angle_gamma   90.00
#
_symmetry.space_group_name_H-M   'P 1'
#
loop_
_entity.id
_entity.type
_entity.pdbx_description
1 polymer ?
#
loop_
_entity_poly.entity_id
_entity_poly.type
_entity_poly.pdbx_seq_one_letter_code
_entity_poly.pdbx_strand_id
1 'polypeptide(L)'
;MEWGEYERRVAETVKWCQERNESPLVWAMEVGKWAEQAPSPELGQVLVSLLCFRNNTPSLWKFLQQAMSSGLLFPLQLLSLLSASVIPHRHSQPEAYTLYLQLLSRYALSFNPALPDVNKEKIIKSVDNTLRLSQTYDVRILEIGHVFVLFFFRIITSLIDGVLDDWGLQKTSSDKPSLAFGSTDSKDMDVDARESHGWVRKEHREEMRTMNSFLAMEVLGKLTESRKALLLLRLVHFNMPERFNDLLCSLQLFKGHQLASLDLKPAMQLLARFSANIQRVMDFEHRLDKRQLIGMLVDKGSCKPVPHCNFDSDFSACWVPFDIYMENVMDGKQLLVKSAIDVIAEVVKTLQVLNQATWQETFLALWLSALRLVQRERNPLEGPLPHLEARLCILLSVVPLAIAKVLDDESETKVYSSSALGSTVSADETNKKAPAPRKHGLISSLQVLGQFSGILCPPASVVNAANIAATKAARFVHHSKNEKDGVGYGSYGQALIKAGGNMRHLIVEACITRNLIDASAYFWPYYVSASAMAPSDTSPVQKSPWSTFMEGAPLSGSLINSLVATPASSLAEIEKLYHIALNGSEEEKSAAAKILCGASLRIGWNIQDLM
;
A
#
# COMPACT_ATOMS: atom_id res chain seq x y z
N MET A 1 16.28 -25.75 -32.83
CA MET A 1 15.21 -24.76 -32.61
C MET A 1 15.18 -23.91 -33.87
N GLU A 2 14.18 -24.06 -34.73
CA GLU A 2 14.05 -23.22 -35.91
C GLU A 2 13.62 -21.83 -35.44
N TRP A 3 14.44 -20.82 -35.75
CA TRP A 3 14.14 -19.45 -35.36
C TRP A 3 12.96 -18.91 -36.15
N GLY A 4 12.01 -18.29 -35.45
CA GLY A 4 10.92 -17.54 -36.05
C GLY A 4 11.44 -16.35 -36.88
N GLU A 5 10.60 -15.81 -37.76
CA GLU A 5 10.98 -14.67 -38.61
C GLU A 5 11.43 -13.45 -37.78
N TYR A 6 10.75 -13.20 -36.66
CA TYR A 6 11.13 -12.17 -35.68
C TYR A 6 12.54 -12.39 -35.10
N GLU A 7 12.84 -13.60 -34.65
CA GLU A 7 14.11 -13.95 -34.00
C GLU A 7 15.29 -13.85 -34.99
N ARG A 8 15.07 -14.22 -36.25
CA ARG A 8 16.06 -14.04 -37.32
C ARG A 8 16.37 -12.58 -37.58
N ARG A 9 15.36 -11.72 -37.71
CA ARG A 9 15.55 -10.27 -37.94
C ARG A 9 16.31 -9.60 -36.81
N VAL A 10 15.99 -9.96 -35.56
CA VAL A 10 16.74 -9.48 -34.38
C VAL A 10 18.19 -9.94 -34.44
N ALA A 11 18.43 -11.23 -34.70
CA ALA A 11 19.78 -11.78 -34.77
C ALA A 11 20.63 -11.19 -35.90
N GLU A 12 20.03 -10.97 -37.08
CA GLU A 12 20.68 -10.30 -38.21
C GLU A 12 21.04 -8.85 -37.86
N THR A 13 20.15 -8.12 -37.18
CA THR A 13 20.41 -6.75 -36.73
C THR A 13 21.55 -6.71 -35.71
N VAL A 14 21.57 -7.61 -34.73
CA VAL A 14 22.67 -7.71 -33.76
C VAL A 14 23.99 -8.02 -34.44
N LYS A 15 24.00 -8.97 -35.39
CA LYS A 15 25.21 -9.32 -36.15
C LYS A 15 25.71 -8.15 -37.00
N TRP A 16 24.81 -7.44 -37.66
CA TRP A 16 25.12 -6.26 -38.47
C TRP A 16 25.72 -5.13 -37.63
N CYS A 17 25.13 -4.81 -36.48
CA CYS A 17 25.69 -3.82 -35.55
C CYS A 17 27.04 -4.25 -34.96
N GLN A 18 27.25 -5.56 -34.78
CA GLN A 18 28.51 -6.14 -34.33
C GLN A 18 29.64 -5.98 -35.36
N GLU A 19 29.36 -6.27 -36.63
CA GLU A 19 30.34 -6.16 -37.72
C GLU A 19 30.78 -4.70 -37.94
N ARG A 20 29.90 -3.73 -37.69
CA ARG A 20 30.17 -2.30 -37.83
C ARG A 20 30.78 -1.64 -36.59
N ASN A 21 30.99 -2.41 -35.52
CA ASN A 21 31.50 -1.94 -34.24
C ASN A 21 30.74 -0.70 -33.71
N GLU A 22 29.42 -0.68 -33.91
CA GLU A 22 28.56 0.44 -33.53
C GLU A 22 28.45 0.58 -32.01
N SER A 23 28.11 1.77 -31.52
CA SER A 23 27.99 1.99 -30.08
C SER A 23 26.81 1.20 -29.48
N PRO A 24 26.90 0.71 -28.22
CA PRO A 24 25.81 -0.03 -27.57
C PRO A 24 24.45 0.70 -27.52
N LEU A 25 24.47 2.04 -27.59
CA LEU A 25 23.27 2.87 -27.69
C LEU A 25 22.59 2.75 -29.05
N VAL A 26 23.37 2.74 -30.13
CA VAL A 26 22.85 2.55 -31.49
C VAL A 26 22.25 1.16 -31.63
N TRP A 27 22.89 0.13 -31.05
CA TRP A 27 22.32 -1.21 -30.99
C TRP A 27 20.95 -1.21 -30.29
N ALA A 28 20.81 -0.51 -29.16
CA ALA A 28 19.54 -0.43 -28.42
C ALA A 28 18.44 0.26 -29.23
N MET A 29 18.79 1.28 -30.03
CA MET A 29 17.84 1.93 -30.93
C MET A 29 17.43 1.02 -32.10
N GLU A 30 18.39 0.39 -32.77
CA GLU A 30 18.12 -0.45 -33.95
C GLU A 30 17.39 -1.75 -33.59
N VAL A 31 17.82 -2.43 -32.51
CA VAL A 31 17.15 -3.63 -32.01
C VAL A 31 15.80 -3.26 -31.39
N GLY A 32 15.69 -2.08 -30.78
CA GLY A 32 14.44 -1.56 -30.20
C GLY A 32 13.33 -1.32 -31.22
N LYS A 33 13.66 -1.07 -32.50
CA LYS A 33 12.65 -0.94 -33.58
C LYS A 33 11.81 -2.20 -33.78
N TRP A 34 12.33 -3.35 -33.37
CA TRP A 34 11.64 -4.64 -33.45
C TRP A 34 10.77 -4.91 -32.23
N ALA A 35 10.95 -4.19 -31.12
CA ALA A 35 10.11 -4.34 -29.93
C ALA A 35 8.79 -3.57 -30.12
N GLU A 36 7.65 -4.26 -30.04
CA GLU A 36 6.33 -3.61 -30.09
C GLU A 36 6.12 -2.65 -28.92
N GLN A 37 6.57 -3.03 -27.72
CA GLN A 37 6.50 -2.22 -26.50
C GLN A 37 7.69 -2.52 -25.59
N ALA A 38 8.20 -1.48 -24.92
CA ALA A 38 9.28 -1.60 -23.94
C ALA A 38 8.72 -1.64 -22.51
N PRO A 39 9.25 -2.49 -21.61
CA PRO A 39 10.26 -3.52 -21.88
C PRO A 39 9.67 -4.75 -22.59
N SER A 40 10.39 -5.29 -23.58
CA SER A 40 9.95 -6.46 -24.35
C SER A 40 10.51 -7.77 -23.76
N PRO A 41 9.65 -8.65 -23.24
CA PRO A 41 10.10 -9.94 -22.72
C PRO A 41 10.59 -10.92 -23.79
N GLU A 42 10.01 -10.88 -24.99
CA GLU A 42 10.36 -11.74 -26.11
C GLU A 42 11.76 -11.39 -26.63
N LEU A 43 12.09 -10.10 -26.71
CA LEU A 43 13.42 -9.64 -27.09
C LEU A 43 14.49 -10.14 -26.12
N GLY A 44 14.22 -10.13 -24.81
CA GLY A 44 15.13 -10.64 -23.80
C GLY A 44 15.47 -12.12 -23.99
N GLN A 45 14.49 -12.95 -24.36
CA GLN A 45 14.71 -14.38 -24.62
C GLN A 45 15.61 -14.61 -25.84
N VAL A 46 15.36 -13.90 -26.94
CA VAL A 46 16.17 -13.99 -28.16
C VAL A 46 17.61 -13.56 -27.89
N LEU A 47 17.81 -12.45 -27.19
CA LEU A 47 19.16 -11.94 -26.88
C LEU A 47 19.96 -12.89 -25.98
N VAL A 48 19.34 -13.52 -24.98
CA VAL A 48 20.02 -14.52 -24.15
C VAL A 48 20.32 -15.78 -24.97
N SER A 49 19.42 -16.20 -25.86
CA SER A 49 19.69 -17.32 -26.77
C SER A 49 20.88 -17.07 -27.70
N LEU A 50 21.08 -15.81 -28.11
CA LEU A 50 22.23 -15.38 -28.92
C LEU A 50 23.53 -15.33 -28.12
N LEU A 51 23.46 -15.03 -26.82
CA LEU A 51 24.60 -15.06 -25.91
C LEU A 51 25.09 -16.47 -25.58
N CYS A 52 24.23 -17.49 -25.71
CA CYS A 52 24.54 -18.86 -25.34
C CYS A 52 25.77 -19.41 -26.11
N PHE A 53 26.91 -19.29 -25.43
CA PHE A 53 28.12 -20.13 -25.47
C PHE A 53 28.91 -20.25 -26.77
N ARG A 54 28.36 -19.93 -27.94
CA ARG A 54 29.11 -19.80 -29.21
C ARG A 54 29.48 -18.36 -29.57
N ASN A 55 28.74 -17.37 -29.06
CA ASN A 55 28.92 -15.94 -29.37
C ASN A 55 29.13 -15.08 -28.11
N ASN A 56 29.94 -15.57 -27.15
CA ASN A 56 30.27 -14.83 -25.93
C ASN A 56 31.21 -13.64 -26.23
N THR A 57 30.68 -12.56 -26.80
CA THR A 57 31.45 -11.38 -27.20
C THR A 57 31.26 -10.22 -26.21
N PRO A 58 32.34 -9.51 -25.80
CA PRO A 58 32.24 -8.40 -24.85
C PRO A 58 31.31 -7.26 -25.30
N SER A 59 31.15 -7.06 -26.62
CA SER A 59 30.23 -6.07 -27.19
C SER A 59 28.77 -6.39 -26.88
N LEU A 60 28.37 -7.66 -26.92
CA LEU A 60 27.00 -8.09 -26.65
C LEU A 60 26.62 -7.90 -25.18
N TRP A 61 27.56 -8.14 -24.25
CA TRP A 61 27.35 -7.84 -22.82
C TRP A 61 27.23 -6.34 -22.53
N LYS A 62 28.05 -5.50 -23.19
CA LYS A 62 27.92 -4.04 -23.12
C LYS A 62 26.57 -3.56 -23.66
N PHE A 63 26.11 -4.19 -24.74
CA PHE A 63 24.79 -3.95 -25.29
C PHE A 63 23.67 -4.32 -24.31
N LEU A 64 23.70 -5.51 -23.71
CA LEU A 64 22.69 -5.89 -22.70
C LEU A 64 22.62 -4.90 -21.54
N GLN A 65 23.78 -4.47 -21.05
CA GLN A 65 23.86 -3.49 -19.98
C GLN A 65 23.21 -2.16 -20.40
N GLN A 66 23.44 -1.72 -21.63
CA GLN A 66 22.82 -0.51 -22.17
C GLN A 66 21.31 -0.68 -22.38
N ALA A 67 20.87 -1.83 -22.89
CA ALA A 67 19.46 -2.16 -23.09
C ALA A 67 18.67 -2.14 -21.78
N MET A 68 19.22 -2.72 -20.70
CA MET A 68 18.63 -2.62 -19.35
C MET A 68 18.58 -1.18 -18.84
N SER A 69 19.65 -0.41 -19.05
CA SER A 69 19.71 0.99 -18.59
C SER A 69 18.75 1.91 -19.34
N SER A 70 18.46 1.60 -20.60
CA SER A 70 17.49 2.33 -21.45
C SER A 70 16.03 1.92 -21.22
N GLY A 71 15.76 0.90 -20.40
CA GLY A 71 14.41 0.38 -20.16
C GLY A 71 13.86 -0.51 -21.28
N LEU A 72 14.66 -0.84 -22.30
CA LEU A 72 14.28 -1.76 -23.39
C LEU A 72 14.06 -3.18 -22.87
N LEU A 73 14.87 -3.61 -21.90
CA LEU A 73 14.78 -4.92 -21.26
C LEU A 73 14.53 -4.76 -19.76
N PHE A 74 13.68 -5.63 -19.22
CA PHE A 74 13.41 -5.64 -17.79
C PHE A 74 14.51 -6.44 -17.04
N PRO A 75 15.25 -5.82 -16.09
CA PRO A 75 16.41 -6.46 -15.48
C PRO A 75 16.11 -7.80 -14.78
N LEU A 76 14.96 -7.93 -14.10
CA LEU A 76 14.56 -9.17 -13.44
C LEU A 76 14.50 -10.34 -14.42
N GLN A 77 13.86 -10.12 -15.56
CA GLN A 77 13.64 -11.15 -16.55
C GLN A 77 14.96 -11.54 -17.20
N LEU A 78 15.77 -10.56 -17.61
CA LEU A 78 17.05 -10.83 -18.23
C LEU A 78 18.00 -11.58 -17.27
N LEU A 79 18.09 -11.13 -16.02
CA LEU A 79 18.89 -11.81 -15.01
C LEU A 79 18.38 -13.23 -14.79
N SER A 80 17.07 -13.48 -14.73
CA SER A 80 16.53 -14.85 -14.59
C SER A 80 16.93 -15.79 -15.73
N LEU A 81 16.89 -15.30 -16.97
CA LEU A 81 17.30 -16.04 -18.17
C LEU A 81 18.81 -16.32 -18.17
N LEU A 82 19.62 -15.34 -17.76
CA LEU A 82 21.06 -15.50 -17.61
C LEU A 82 21.42 -16.44 -16.45
N SER A 83 20.71 -16.39 -15.32
CA SER A 83 20.95 -17.29 -14.19
C SER A 83 20.72 -18.75 -14.58
N ALA A 84 19.64 -19.04 -15.32
CA ALA A 84 19.32 -20.39 -15.77
C ALA A 84 20.33 -20.94 -16.80
N SER A 85 20.92 -20.08 -17.63
CA SER A 85 21.89 -20.49 -18.64
C SER A 85 23.32 -20.51 -18.11
N VAL A 86 23.78 -19.45 -17.45
CA VAL A 86 25.19 -19.22 -17.11
C VAL A 86 25.64 -19.98 -15.86
N ILE A 87 24.82 -20.08 -14.81
CA ILE A 87 25.22 -20.74 -13.54
C ILE A 87 25.56 -22.23 -13.75
N PRO A 88 24.76 -23.03 -14.48
CA PRO A 88 25.11 -24.43 -14.74
C PRO A 88 26.41 -24.60 -15.54
N HIS A 89 26.72 -23.63 -16.41
CA HIS A 89 27.88 -23.69 -17.31
C HIS A 89 29.12 -22.96 -16.77
N ARG A 90 29.10 -22.54 -15.49
CA ARG A 90 30.15 -21.71 -14.86
C ARG A 90 31.58 -22.26 -14.99
N HIS A 91 31.75 -23.58 -14.99
CA HIS A 91 33.07 -24.20 -15.18
C HIS A 91 33.49 -24.22 -16.64
N SER A 92 32.56 -24.46 -17.57
CA SER A 92 32.84 -24.51 -19.00
C SER A 92 33.13 -23.12 -19.60
N GLN A 93 32.48 -22.08 -19.07
CA GLN A 93 32.56 -20.69 -19.54
C GLN A 93 32.73 -19.70 -18.37
N PRO A 94 33.92 -19.66 -17.74
CA PRO A 94 34.16 -18.77 -16.61
C PRO A 94 34.04 -17.29 -16.99
N GLU A 95 34.34 -16.91 -18.24
CA GLU A 95 34.28 -15.52 -18.70
C GLU A 95 32.84 -14.97 -18.70
N ALA A 96 31.88 -15.79 -19.14
CA ALA A 96 30.46 -15.44 -19.11
C ALA A 96 29.94 -15.31 -17.67
N TYR A 97 30.43 -16.17 -16.77
CA TYR A 97 30.05 -16.14 -15.37
C TYR A 97 30.58 -14.88 -14.66
N THR A 98 31.80 -14.44 -14.96
CA THR A 98 32.34 -13.17 -14.44
C THR A 98 31.46 -11.98 -14.82
N LEU A 99 31.08 -11.87 -16.11
CA LEU A 99 30.24 -10.77 -16.61
C LEU A 99 28.82 -10.82 -16.04
N TYR A 100 28.26 -12.02 -15.89
CA TYR A 100 26.99 -12.23 -15.21
C TYR A 100 27.03 -11.74 -13.76
N LEU A 101 28.07 -12.09 -12.99
CA LEU A 101 28.22 -11.63 -11.60
C LEU A 101 28.31 -10.10 -11.50
N GLN A 102 28.98 -9.44 -12.44
CA GLN A 102 29.06 -7.98 -12.51
C GLN A 102 27.68 -7.35 -12.81
N LEU A 103 26.92 -7.91 -13.76
CA LEU A 103 25.56 -7.45 -14.04
C LEU A 103 24.62 -7.67 -12.86
N LEU A 104 24.71 -8.85 -12.23
CA LEU A 104 23.92 -9.19 -11.06
C LEU A 104 24.18 -8.20 -9.91
N SER A 105 25.44 -7.89 -9.62
CA SER A 105 25.80 -6.91 -8.59
C SER A 105 25.18 -5.53 -8.83
N ARG A 106 24.97 -5.14 -10.08
CA ARG A 106 24.47 -3.81 -10.45
C ARG A 106 22.94 -3.74 -10.54
N TYR A 107 22.29 -4.78 -11.04
CA TYR A 107 20.86 -4.74 -11.40
C TYR A 107 19.96 -5.67 -10.58
N ALA A 108 20.49 -6.55 -9.73
CA ALA A 108 19.68 -7.52 -8.97
C ALA A 108 18.67 -6.88 -8.00
N LEU A 109 18.81 -5.59 -7.66
CA LEU A 109 17.89 -4.83 -6.82
C LEU A 109 17.28 -3.62 -7.54
N SER A 110 17.50 -3.50 -8.86
CA SER A 110 17.00 -2.41 -9.69
C SER A 110 15.58 -2.72 -10.16
N PHE A 111 14.61 -2.42 -9.31
CA PHE A 111 13.19 -2.68 -9.57
C PHE A 111 12.44 -1.36 -9.71
N ASN A 112 11.75 -1.18 -10.85
CA ASN A 112 10.81 -0.08 -11.04
C ASN A 112 9.38 -0.66 -11.07
N PRO A 113 8.52 -0.32 -10.08
CA PRO A 113 7.16 -0.84 -10.01
C PRO A 113 6.22 -0.25 -11.08
N ALA A 114 6.63 0.81 -11.78
CA ALA A 114 5.82 1.51 -12.79
C ALA A 114 5.79 0.81 -14.16
N LEU A 115 5.48 -0.49 -14.18
CA LEU A 115 5.36 -1.27 -15.41
C LEU A 115 3.91 -1.22 -15.96
N PRO A 116 3.68 -1.25 -17.28
CA PRO A 116 2.35 -1.47 -17.85
C PRO A 116 1.81 -2.87 -17.50
N ASP A 117 0.51 -3.00 -17.19
CA ASP A 117 -0.09 -4.26 -16.72
C ASP A 117 0.05 -5.43 -17.71
N VAL A 118 -0.02 -5.17 -19.02
CA VAL A 118 0.09 -6.19 -20.08
C VAL A 118 1.45 -6.90 -20.09
N ASN A 119 2.54 -6.16 -19.82
CA ASN A 119 3.90 -6.73 -19.80
C ASN A 119 4.25 -7.39 -18.47
N LYS A 120 3.57 -7.01 -17.37
CA LYS A 120 3.77 -7.62 -16.05
C LYS A 120 3.49 -9.12 -16.07
N GLU A 121 2.35 -9.54 -16.60
CA GLU A 121 1.96 -10.95 -16.59
C GLU A 121 2.92 -11.81 -17.43
N LYS A 122 3.31 -11.31 -18.62
CA LYS A 122 4.30 -11.97 -19.49
C LYS A 122 5.65 -12.14 -18.78
N ILE A 123 6.13 -11.11 -18.09
CA ILE A 123 7.40 -11.16 -17.34
C ILE A 123 7.29 -12.14 -16.17
N ILE A 124 6.20 -12.10 -15.40
CA ILE A 124 5.96 -13.02 -14.28
C ILE A 124 6.03 -14.47 -14.77
N LYS A 125 5.29 -14.80 -15.84
CA LYS A 125 5.31 -16.14 -16.46
C LYS A 125 6.68 -16.51 -17.00
N SER A 126 7.38 -15.58 -17.66
CA SER A 126 8.73 -15.84 -18.21
C SER A 126 9.72 -16.17 -17.11
N VAL A 127 9.74 -15.42 -16.00
CA VAL A 127 10.67 -15.65 -14.89
C VAL A 127 10.33 -16.96 -14.18
N ASP A 128 9.04 -17.19 -13.91
CA ASP A 128 8.60 -18.42 -13.25
C ASP A 128 8.95 -19.67 -14.08
N ASN A 129 8.66 -19.67 -15.38
CA ASN A 129 8.99 -20.80 -16.26
C ASN A 129 10.50 -21.05 -16.36
N THR A 130 11.30 -19.98 -16.36
CA THR A 130 12.75 -20.06 -16.53
C THR A 130 13.43 -20.64 -15.28
N LEU A 131 13.05 -20.15 -14.10
CA LEU A 131 13.67 -20.55 -12.83
C LEU A 131 12.87 -21.61 -12.07
N ARG A 132 11.70 -22.01 -12.58
CA ARG A 132 10.75 -22.96 -11.98
C ARG A 132 10.42 -22.57 -10.54
N LEU A 133 10.14 -21.29 -10.28
CA LEU A 133 10.00 -20.75 -8.92
C LEU A 133 8.78 -21.34 -8.20
N SER A 134 7.63 -21.38 -8.87
CA SER A 134 6.39 -21.94 -8.35
C SER A 134 6.53 -23.42 -8.00
N GLN A 135 7.22 -24.19 -8.83
CA GLN A 135 7.49 -25.61 -8.60
C GLN A 135 8.50 -25.83 -7.47
N THR A 136 9.54 -25.00 -7.38
CA THR A 136 10.62 -25.16 -6.40
C THR A 136 10.15 -24.81 -4.99
N TYR A 137 9.32 -23.77 -4.86
CA TYR A 137 8.88 -23.24 -3.59
C TYR A 137 7.44 -23.63 -3.21
N ASP A 138 6.71 -24.33 -4.09
CA ASP A 138 5.29 -24.70 -3.91
C ASP A 138 4.38 -23.49 -3.59
N VAL A 139 4.65 -22.36 -4.26
CA VAL A 139 3.90 -21.11 -4.09
C VAL A 139 3.26 -20.69 -5.42
N ARG A 140 1.97 -20.35 -5.38
CA ARG A 140 1.27 -19.77 -6.54
C ARG A 140 1.70 -18.31 -6.71
N ILE A 141 2.35 -18.02 -7.84
CA ILE A 141 2.84 -16.67 -8.15
C ILE A 141 1.73 -15.86 -8.82
N LEU A 142 1.19 -14.89 -8.10
CA LEU A 142 0.10 -14.02 -8.58
C LEU A 142 0.57 -12.59 -8.91
N GLU A 143 1.68 -12.15 -8.32
CA GLU A 143 2.13 -10.76 -8.40
C GLU A 143 3.64 -10.68 -8.64
N ILE A 144 4.09 -9.55 -9.17
CA ILE A 144 5.51 -9.31 -9.45
C ILE A 144 6.35 -9.30 -8.15
N GLY A 145 5.77 -8.90 -7.02
CA GLY A 145 6.42 -8.94 -5.70
C GLY A 145 6.79 -10.37 -5.29
N HIS A 146 5.91 -11.34 -5.52
CA HIS A 146 6.20 -12.76 -5.28
C HIS A 146 7.40 -13.23 -6.11
N VAL A 147 7.41 -12.89 -7.41
CA VAL A 147 8.54 -13.22 -8.30
C VAL A 147 9.85 -12.63 -7.77
N PHE A 148 9.85 -11.38 -7.33
CA PHE A 148 11.07 -10.73 -6.82
C PHE A 148 11.65 -11.40 -5.59
N VAL A 149 10.81 -11.72 -4.60
CA VAL A 149 11.24 -12.39 -3.36
C VAL A 149 11.83 -13.76 -3.69
N LEU A 150 11.12 -14.56 -4.48
CA LEU A 150 11.54 -15.91 -4.84
C LEU A 150 12.78 -15.91 -5.74
N PHE A 151 12.83 -15.01 -6.73
CA PHE A 151 14.01 -14.81 -7.57
C PHE A 151 15.24 -14.49 -6.72
N PHE A 152 15.14 -13.47 -5.85
CA PHE A 152 16.28 -13.01 -5.06
C PHE A 152 16.83 -14.12 -4.15
N PHE A 153 15.93 -14.86 -3.50
CA PHE A 153 16.31 -16.00 -2.67
C PHE A 153 16.92 -17.14 -3.49
N ARG A 154 16.37 -17.43 -4.68
CA ARG A 154 16.92 -18.42 -5.60
C ARG A 154 18.33 -18.07 -6.06
N ILE A 155 18.60 -16.79 -6.33
CA ILE A 155 19.94 -16.35 -6.72
C ILE A 155 20.92 -16.52 -5.56
N ILE A 156 20.56 -16.10 -4.34
CA ILE A 156 21.45 -16.24 -3.17
C ILE A 156 21.80 -17.71 -2.93
N THR A 157 20.80 -18.59 -2.91
CA THR A 157 21.01 -20.03 -2.72
C THR A 157 21.86 -20.62 -3.84
N SER A 158 21.56 -20.32 -5.11
CA SER A 158 22.33 -20.85 -6.26
C SER A 158 23.78 -20.39 -6.29
N LEU A 159 24.08 -19.16 -5.85
CA LEU A 159 25.46 -18.67 -5.76
C LEU A 159 26.23 -19.34 -4.62
N ILE A 160 25.59 -19.55 -3.48
CA ILE A 160 26.18 -20.24 -2.32
C ILE A 160 26.48 -21.69 -2.67
N ASP A 161 25.51 -22.39 -3.26
CA ASP A 161 25.67 -23.76 -3.73
C ASP A 161 26.77 -23.84 -4.78
N GLY A 162 26.80 -22.90 -5.73
CA GLY A 162 27.86 -22.82 -6.74
C GLY A 162 29.25 -22.64 -6.15
N VAL A 163 29.41 -21.78 -5.13
CA VAL A 163 30.70 -21.59 -4.44
C VAL A 163 31.08 -22.82 -3.61
N LEU A 164 30.12 -23.46 -2.94
CA LEU A 164 30.38 -24.72 -2.22
C LEU A 164 30.87 -25.82 -3.16
N ASP A 165 30.24 -25.96 -4.32
CA ASP A 165 30.65 -26.91 -5.36
C ASP A 165 32.03 -26.58 -5.91
N ASP A 166 32.30 -25.30 -6.22
CA ASP A 166 33.58 -24.84 -6.77
C ASP A 166 34.76 -25.12 -5.82
N TRP A 167 34.51 -25.04 -4.51
CA TRP A 167 35.49 -25.37 -3.48
C TRP A 167 35.46 -26.85 -3.05
N GLY A 168 34.63 -27.69 -3.70
CA GLY A 168 34.55 -29.14 -3.43
C GLY A 168 33.94 -29.49 -2.07
N LEU A 169 33.13 -28.59 -1.49
CA LEU A 169 32.55 -28.71 -0.14
C LEU A 169 31.20 -29.43 -0.12
N GLN A 170 30.52 -29.57 -1.27
CA GLN A 170 29.36 -30.46 -1.38
C GLN A 170 29.82 -31.91 -1.61
N LYS A 171 29.45 -32.82 -0.70
CA LYS A 171 29.44 -34.25 -1.02
C LYS A 171 28.26 -34.50 -1.95
N THR A 172 28.52 -35.01 -3.15
CA THR A 172 27.48 -35.60 -4.00
C THR A 172 26.85 -36.78 -3.27
N SER A 173 25.79 -36.54 -2.49
CA SER A 173 24.85 -37.59 -2.12
C SER A 173 24.03 -37.88 -3.37
N SER A 174 24.42 -38.94 -4.08
CA SER A 174 23.56 -39.67 -5.00
C SER A 174 22.33 -40.16 -4.22
N ASP A 175 21.32 -39.31 -4.01
CA ASP A 175 19.94 -39.64 -3.60
C ASP A 175 19.08 -38.36 -3.41
N LYS A 176 19.15 -37.42 -4.36
CA LYS A 176 18.06 -36.47 -4.60
C LYS A 176 17.56 -36.72 -6.02
N PRO A 177 16.25 -36.80 -6.27
CA PRO A 177 15.75 -36.89 -7.62
C PRO A 177 16.26 -35.66 -8.35
N SER A 178 17.08 -35.90 -9.36
CA SER A 178 17.65 -34.91 -10.24
C SER A 178 16.52 -34.11 -10.88
N LEU A 179 16.17 -32.96 -10.28
CA LEU A 179 15.53 -31.87 -11.01
C LEU A 179 16.61 -31.16 -11.84
N ALA A 180 17.31 -31.96 -12.65
CA ALA A 180 18.33 -31.53 -13.58
C ALA A 180 17.61 -30.82 -14.74
N PHE A 181 17.96 -29.56 -14.97
CA PHE A 181 17.83 -28.99 -16.30
C PHE A 181 18.66 -29.87 -17.24
N GLY A 182 17.97 -30.50 -18.20
CA GLY A 182 18.45 -31.56 -19.10
C GLY A 182 19.97 -31.66 -19.25
N SER A 183 20.56 -32.59 -18.50
CA SER A 183 21.87 -33.17 -18.85
C SER A 183 21.65 -33.97 -20.12
N THR A 184 22.11 -33.44 -21.26
CA THR A 184 22.46 -34.31 -22.37
C THR A 184 23.93 -34.63 -22.15
N ASP A 185 24.20 -35.84 -21.65
CA ASP A 185 25.54 -36.36 -21.48
C ASP A 185 26.29 -36.29 -22.82
N SER A 186 27.12 -35.26 -23.03
CA SER A 186 28.24 -35.36 -23.93
C SER A 186 29.42 -35.88 -23.11
N LYS A 187 29.63 -37.19 -23.16
CA LYS A 187 30.96 -37.77 -22.92
C LYS A 187 31.93 -37.03 -23.82
N ASP A 188 32.68 -36.09 -23.25
CA ASP A 188 33.82 -35.48 -23.90
C ASP A 188 34.93 -36.53 -23.89
N MET A 189 35.01 -37.29 -24.97
CA MET A 189 36.16 -38.15 -25.24
C MET A 189 37.30 -37.21 -25.63
N ASP A 190 38.26 -37.04 -24.72
CA ASP A 190 39.53 -36.38 -24.99
C ASP A 190 40.14 -36.98 -26.26
N VAL A 191 40.23 -36.16 -27.31
CA VAL A 191 41.07 -36.43 -28.48
C VAL A 191 42.22 -35.44 -28.42
N ASP A 192 43.39 -35.98 -28.08
CA ASP A 192 44.69 -35.31 -28.13
C ASP A 192 44.93 -34.62 -29.49
N ALA A 193 45.18 -33.30 -29.45
CA ALA A 193 46.14 -32.63 -30.34
C ALA A 193 46.21 -31.10 -30.09
N ARG A 194 47.16 -30.66 -29.24
CA ARG A 194 48.03 -29.44 -29.33
C ARG A 194 48.43 -28.94 -27.94
N GLU A 195 49.44 -29.61 -27.36
CA GLU A 195 49.88 -29.48 -25.96
C GLU A 195 50.79 -28.28 -25.63
N SER A 196 50.73 -27.13 -26.31
CA SER A 196 51.51 -25.95 -25.88
C SER A 196 50.69 -24.71 -25.59
N HIS A 197 49.65 -24.43 -26.39
CA HIS A 197 48.74 -23.30 -26.13
C HIS A 197 47.53 -23.66 -25.23
N GLY A 198 47.29 -24.96 -25.03
CA GLY A 198 46.20 -25.46 -24.17
C GLY A 198 46.49 -25.27 -22.68
N TRP A 199 47.75 -25.46 -22.25
CA TRP A 199 48.14 -25.39 -20.83
C TRP A 199 47.93 -24.00 -20.23
N VAL A 200 48.44 -22.94 -20.87
CA VAL A 200 48.26 -21.54 -20.41
C VAL A 200 46.78 -21.14 -20.38
N ARG A 201 45.98 -21.58 -21.36
CA ARG A 201 44.54 -21.30 -21.40
C ARG A 201 43.77 -22.08 -20.33
N LYS A 202 44.20 -23.31 -20.01
CA LYS A 202 43.60 -24.16 -18.97
C LYS A 202 43.92 -23.61 -17.58
N GLU A 203 45.17 -23.24 -17.33
CA GLU A 203 45.62 -22.59 -16.09
C GLU A 203 44.88 -21.26 -15.87
N HIS A 204 44.82 -20.39 -16.89
CA HIS A 204 44.07 -19.13 -16.81
C HIS A 204 42.56 -19.35 -16.54
N ARG A 205 41.96 -20.43 -17.06
CA ARG A 205 40.55 -20.76 -16.80
C ARG A 205 40.34 -21.28 -15.39
N GLU A 206 41.29 -22.03 -14.83
CA GLU A 206 41.27 -22.49 -13.44
C GLU A 206 41.45 -21.33 -12.46
N GLU A 207 42.35 -20.40 -12.76
CA GLU A 207 42.48 -19.12 -12.02
C GLU A 207 41.19 -18.30 -12.08
N MET A 208 40.57 -18.18 -13.26
CA MET A 208 39.30 -17.46 -13.39
C MET A 208 38.13 -18.15 -12.68
N ARG A 209 38.07 -19.48 -12.66
CA ARG A 209 37.06 -20.21 -11.87
C ARG A 209 37.20 -19.87 -10.39
N THR A 210 38.42 -19.93 -9.88
CA THR A 210 38.73 -19.60 -8.49
C THR A 210 38.36 -18.14 -8.18
N MET A 211 38.78 -17.20 -9.03
CA MET A 211 38.45 -15.78 -8.91
C MET A 211 36.94 -15.53 -8.94
N ASN A 212 36.21 -16.26 -9.78
CA ASN A 212 34.76 -16.15 -9.88
C ASN A 212 34.05 -16.61 -8.61
N SER A 213 34.54 -17.63 -7.91
CA SER A 213 33.99 -18.03 -6.61
C SER A 213 34.19 -16.93 -5.56
N PHE A 214 35.36 -16.26 -5.55
CA PHE A 214 35.58 -15.08 -4.72
C PHE A 214 34.66 -13.91 -5.10
N LEU A 215 34.50 -13.64 -6.40
CA LEU A 215 33.61 -12.60 -6.90
C LEU A 215 32.15 -12.88 -6.53
N ALA A 216 31.70 -14.14 -6.62
CA ALA A 216 30.36 -14.53 -6.21
C ALA A 216 30.12 -14.25 -4.71
N MET A 217 31.11 -14.54 -3.86
CA MET A 217 31.07 -14.19 -2.44
C MET A 217 31.05 -12.67 -2.20
N GLU A 218 31.80 -11.91 -2.98
CA GLU A 218 31.76 -10.44 -2.92
C GLU A 218 30.38 -9.90 -3.32
N VAL A 219 29.79 -10.45 -4.38
CA VAL A 219 28.43 -10.09 -4.84
C VAL A 219 27.39 -10.44 -3.77
N LEU A 220 27.47 -11.63 -3.15
CA LEU A 220 26.60 -12.02 -2.04
C LEU A 220 26.70 -11.03 -0.86
N GLY A 221 27.92 -10.64 -0.49
CA GLY A 221 28.17 -9.60 0.51
C GLY A 221 27.50 -8.27 0.14
N LYS A 222 27.78 -7.75 -1.05
CA LYS A 222 27.22 -6.48 -1.56
C LYS A 222 25.69 -6.49 -1.62
N LEU A 223 25.10 -7.58 -2.11
CA LEU A 223 23.65 -7.70 -2.23
C LEU A 223 23.00 -7.66 -0.84
N THR A 224 23.53 -8.41 0.12
CA THR A 224 22.96 -8.51 1.47
C THR A 224 23.20 -7.30 2.38
N GLU A 225 24.04 -6.36 1.97
CA GLU A 225 24.17 -5.07 2.65
C GLU A 225 23.02 -4.11 2.37
N SER A 226 22.36 -4.28 1.22
CA SER A 226 21.24 -3.43 0.84
C SER A 226 20.04 -3.66 1.75
N ARG A 227 19.40 -2.56 2.16
CA ARG A 227 18.15 -2.61 2.94
C ARG A 227 17.05 -3.38 2.20
N LYS A 228 16.97 -3.24 0.87
CA LYS A 228 15.99 -3.95 0.04
C LYS A 228 16.20 -5.47 0.12
N ALA A 229 17.45 -5.94 0.06
CA ALA A 229 17.79 -7.35 0.14
C ALA A 229 17.44 -7.97 1.50
N LEU A 230 17.72 -7.26 2.60
CA LEU A 230 17.35 -7.71 3.95
C LEU A 230 15.84 -7.93 4.08
N LEU A 231 15.03 -7.04 3.50
CA LEU A 231 13.56 -7.20 3.48
C LEU A 231 13.11 -8.41 2.68
N LEU A 232 13.68 -8.62 1.48
CA LEU A 232 13.33 -9.78 0.65
C LEU A 232 13.67 -11.09 1.37
N LEU A 233 14.86 -11.18 1.97
CA LEU A 233 15.27 -12.36 2.76
C LEU A 233 14.40 -12.58 3.99
N ARG A 234 13.96 -11.49 4.62
CA ARG A 234 13.06 -11.58 5.77
C ARG A 234 11.69 -12.10 5.41
N LEU A 235 11.15 -11.70 4.26
CA LEU A 235 9.89 -12.23 3.76
C LEU A 235 9.99 -13.75 3.56
N VAL A 236 11.14 -14.25 3.09
CA VAL A 236 11.39 -15.69 3.01
C VAL A 236 11.50 -16.33 4.39
N HIS A 237 12.26 -15.75 5.33
CA HIS A 237 12.39 -16.27 6.69
C HIS A 237 11.03 -16.49 7.38
N PHE A 238 10.10 -15.54 7.26
CA PHE A 238 8.78 -15.65 7.89
C PHE A 238 7.83 -16.58 7.16
N ASN A 239 7.83 -16.59 5.83
CA ASN A 239 6.84 -17.33 5.04
C ASN A 239 7.31 -18.74 4.64
N MET A 240 8.63 -18.99 4.61
CA MET A 240 9.24 -20.27 4.24
C MET A 240 10.47 -20.57 5.14
N PRO A 241 10.26 -20.77 6.46
CA PRO A 241 11.36 -20.96 7.41
C PRO A 241 12.20 -22.21 7.11
N GLU A 242 11.59 -23.29 6.62
CA GLU A 242 12.30 -24.52 6.24
C GLU A 242 13.36 -24.25 5.16
N ARG A 243 12.98 -23.51 4.11
CA ARG A 243 13.90 -23.13 3.03
C ARG A 243 14.98 -22.16 3.50
N PHE A 244 14.63 -21.25 4.40
CA PHE A 244 15.61 -20.36 5.01
C PHE A 244 16.61 -21.13 5.90
N ASN A 245 16.17 -22.20 6.56
CA ASN A 245 17.07 -23.09 7.31
C ASN A 245 18.04 -23.85 6.41
N ASP A 246 17.63 -24.27 5.19
CA ASP A 246 18.55 -24.87 4.21
C ASP A 246 19.73 -23.92 3.87
N LEU A 247 19.44 -22.63 3.75
CA LEU A 247 20.44 -21.58 3.57
C LEU A 247 21.38 -21.47 4.79
N LEU A 248 20.83 -21.51 6.01
CA LEU A 248 21.63 -21.50 7.24
C LEU A 248 22.52 -22.74 7.36
N CYS A 249 22.01 -23.93 7.01
CA CYS A 249 22.79 -25.16 6.96
C CYS A 249 23.95 -25.05 5.96
N SER A 250 23.69 -24.49 4.77
CA SER A 250 24.72 -24.24 3.76
C SER A 250 25.81 -23.29 4.27
N LEU A 251 25.44 -22.27 5.05
CA LEU A 251 26.38 -21.37 5.71
C LEU A 251 27.17 -22.03 6.85
N GLN A 252 26.56 -22.95 7.57
CA GLN A 252 27.24 -23.74 8.60
C GLN A 252 28.26 -24.71 7.97
N LEU A 253 27.98 -25.29 6.80
CA LEU A 253 28.95 -26.09 6.04
C LEU A 253 30.21 -25.28 5.70
N PHE A 254 30.04 -24.04 5.23
CA PHE A 254 31.18 -23.14 5.02
C PHE A 254 32.00 -22.87 6.30
N LYS A 255 31.33 -22.68 7.44
CA LYS A 255 32.00 -22.50 8.75
C LYS A 255 32.66 -23.77 9.25
N GLY A 256 32.13 -24.95 8.96
CA GLY A 256 32.73 -26.23 9.34
C GLY A 256 34.05 -26.51 8.63
N HIS A 257 34.14 -26.16 7.34
CA HIS A 257 35.36 -26.31 6.54
C HIS A 257 36.40 -25.18 6.74
N GLN A 258 36.03 -24.12 7.48
CA GLN A 258 36.85 -22.98 7.90
C GLN A 258 38.15 -23.35 8.65
N LEU A 259 38.22 -24.58 9.19
CA LEU A 259 39.33 -25.04 10.04
C LEU A 259 40.41 -25.84 9.29
N ALA A 260 40.23 -26.15 8.00
CA ALA A 260 41.10 -27.08 7.28
C ALA A 260 42.01 -26.46 6.20
N SER A 261 41.71 -25.25 5.69
CA SER A 261 42.47 -24.64 4.57
C SER A 261 42.89 -23.20 4.89
N LEU A 262 44.20 -22.91 4.87
CA LEU A 262 44.78 -21.61 5.22
C LEU A 262 44.73 -20.56 4.08
N ASP A 263 44.46 -20.96 2.84
CA ASP A 263 44.54 -20.11 1.64
C ASP A 263 43.28 -19.26 1.37
N LEU A 264 42.22 -19.42 2.17
CA LEU A 264 40.91 -18.78 1.97
C LEU A 264 40.68 -17.50 2.81
N LYS A 265 41.73 -16.90 3.39
CA LYS A 265 41.60 -15.72 4.29
C LYS A 265 40.72 -14.57 3.77
N PRO A 266 40.80 -14.13 2.49
CA PRO A 266 39.92 -13.09 1.96
C PRO A 266 38.45 -13.55 1.83
N ALA A 267 38.23 -14.79 1.40
CA ALA A 267 36.90 -15.41 1.35
C ALA A 267 36.27 -15.49 2.74
N MET A 268 37.07 -15.75 3.78
CA MET A 268 36.59 -15.81 5.16
C MET A 268 36.03 -14.47 5.65
N GLN A 269 36.64 -13.34 5.27
CA GLN A 269 36.12 -12.01 5.62
C GLN A 269 34.78 -11.73 4.92
N LEU A 270 34.68 -12.09 3.64
CA LEU A 270 33.45 -11.93 2.86
C LEU A 270 32.32 -12.84 3.38
N LEU A 271 32.64 -14.08 3.72
CA LEU A 271 31.70 -15.03 4.33
C LEU A 271 31.26 -14.57 5.72
N ALA A 272 32.17 -14.07 6.56
CA ALA A 272 31.82 -13.53 7.88
C ALA A 272 30.88 -12.33 7.75
N ARG A 273 31.16 -11.43 6.80
CA ARG A 273 30.29 -10.28 6.47
C ARG A 273 28.91 -10.76 6.00
N PHE A 274 28.87 -11.69 5.05
CA PHE A 274 27.62 -12.27 4.56
C PHE A 274 26.83 -12.97 5.68
N SER A 275 27.48 -13.82 6.47
CA SER A 275 26.85 -14.50 7.62
C SER A 275 26.35 -13.52 8.66
N ALA A 276 27.07 -12.44 8.94
CA ALA A 276 26.61 -11.39 9.84
C ALA A 276 25.39 -10.65 9.27
N ASN A 277 25.32 -10.46 7.95
CA ASN A 277 24.14 -9.88 7.28
C ASN A 277 22.92 -10.79 7.39
N ILE A 278 23.10 -12.10 7.20
CA ILE A 278 22.02 -13.09 7.35
C ILE A 278 21.58 -13.20 8.81
N GLN A 279 22.52 -13.20 9.76
CA GLN A 279 22.19 -13.18 11.19
C GLN A 279 21.41 -11.91 11.57
N ARG A 280 21.78 -10.76 11.01
CA ARG A 280 21.01 -9.51 11.15
C ARG A 280 19.56 -9.62 10.67
N VAL A 281 19.24 -10.48 9.70
CA VAL A 281 17.83 -10.71 9.28
C VAL A 281 17.03 -11.35 10.41
N MET A 282 17.64 -12.26 11.17
CA MET A 282 17.01 -12.95 12.30
C MET A 282 16.94 -12.05 13.53
N ASP A 283 18.03 -11.34 13.86
CA ASP A 283 18.11 -10.45 15.03
C ASP A 283 17.24 -9.18 14.89
N PHE A 284 16.73 -8.91 13.68
CA PHE A 284 15.83 -7.80 13.39
C PHE A 284 14.43 -7.92 14.06
N GLU A 285 14.20 -8.97 14.83
CA GLU A 285 13.00 -9.23 15.64
C GLU A 285 12.77 -8.15 16.72
N HIS A 286 13.84 -7.57 17.28
CA HIS A 286 13.73 -6.67 18.45
C HIS A 286 13.58 -5.17 18.13
N ARG A 287 13.63 -4.75 16.85
CA ARG A 287 13.62 -3.31 16.46
C ARG A 287 12.71 -2.97 15.29
N LEU A 288 11.69 -3.78 15.03
CA LEU A 288 10.74 -3.47 13.96
C LEU A 288 9.69 -2.46 14.42
N ASP A 289 10.05 -1.20 14.22
CA ASP A 289 9.07 -0.16 14.05
C ASP A 289 8.54 -0.23 12.60
N LYS A 290 7.26 -0.55 12.41
CA LYS A 290 6.61 -0.86 11.10
C LYS A 290 6.79 0.25 10.03
N ARG A 291 7.19 1.44 10.50
CA ARG A 291 7.51 2.69 9.77
C ARG A 291 8.77 2.56 8.89
N GLN A 292 9.76 1.75 9.29
CA GLN A 292 10.98 1.57 8.49
C GLN A 292 10.72 0.74 7.22
N LEU A 293 9.80 -0.23 7.25
CA LEU A 293 9.59 -1.19 6.15
C LEU A 293 9.07 -0.51 4.87
N ILE A 294 8.10 0.41 5.02
CA ILE A 294 7.51 1.17 3.92
C ILE A 294 8.48 2.26 3.42
N GLY A 295 9.18 2.95 4.34
CA GLY A 295 10.21 3.91 3.98
C GLY A 295 11.46 3.31 3.33
N MET A 296 11.70 2.00 3.51
CA MET A 296 12.83 1.27 2.91
C MET A 296 12.54 0.74 1.49
N LEU A 297 11.27 0.58 1.10
CA LEU A 297 10.87 0.10 -0.23
C LEU A 297 10.70 1.23 -1.25
N VAL A 298 10.30 2.43 -0.78
CA VAL A 298 10.15 3.61 -1.63
C VAL A 298 11.48 4.33 -1.74
N ASP A 299 12.10 4.33 -2.92
CA ASP A 299 13.30 5.10 -3.22
C ASP A 299 12.94 6.59 -3.32
N LYS A 300 12.68 7.23 -2.17
CA LYS A 300 12.58 8.68 -2.09
C LYS A 300 13.97 9.23 -1.77
N GLY A 301 14.49 10.00 -2.72
CA GLY A 301 15.71 10.78 -2.55
C GLY A 301 15.72 11.47 -1.18
N SER A 302 16.78 11.17 -0.42
CA SER A 302 17.23 11.81 0.83
C SER A 302 16.38 12.98 1.31
N CYS A 303 15.45 12.71 2.23
CA CYS A 303 14.99 13.70 3.19
C CYS A 303 15.51 13.27 4.56
N LYS A 304 16.45 14.04 5.10
CA LYS A 304 17.04 13.81 6.43
C LYS A 304 15.93 13.76 7.48
N PRO A 305 15.87 12.73 8.36
CA PRO A 305 14.93 12.75 9.46
C PRO A 305 15.38 13.80 10.48
N VAL A 306 14.49 14.75 10.80
CA VAL A 306 14.66 15.66 11.93
C VAL A 306 14.35 14.87 13.21
N PRO A 307 15.20 14.93 14.25
CA PRO A 307 14.95 14.18 15.48
C PRO A 307 14.05 14.97 16.44
N HIS A 308 13.32 14.21 17.26
CA HIS A 308 12.62 14.54 18.52
C HIS A 308 11.10 14.68 18.46
N CYS A 309 10.42 13.68 19.05
CA CYS A 309 9.74 13.84 20.34
C CYS A 309 9.40 12.45 20.93
N ASN A 310 9.85 12.20 22.16
CA ASN A 310 9.63 10.97 22.90
C ASN A 310 8.19 10.92 23.44
N PHE A 311 7.35 10.08 22.86
CA PHE A 311 6.11 9.55 23.43
C PHE A 311 5.85 8.22 22.74
N ASP A 312 6.10 7.08 23.40
CA ASP A 312 5.73 5.70 23.02
C ASP A 312 5.23 5.53 21.56
N SER A 313 6.15 5.78 20.60
CA SER A 313 5.79 6.35 19.29
C SER A 313 5.70 5.33 18.16
N ASP A 314 5.72 4.04 18.46
CA ASP A 314 5.98 3.03 17.43
C ASP A 314 4.73 2.75 16.55
N PHE A 315 3.52 3.10 17.03
CA PHE A 315 2.27 2.85 16.28
C PHE A 315 1.79 4.02 15.39
N SER A 316 2.38 5.21 15.50
CA SER A 316 1.79 6.41 14.84
C SER A 316 2.07 6.55 13.33
N ALA A 317 3.12 5.96 12.73
CA ALA A 317 3.39 6.11 11.29
C ALA A 317 3.21 4.88 10.41
N CYS A 318 2.71 3.76 10.96
CA CYS A 318 2.13 2.73 10.08
C CYS A 318 0.82 3.22 9.41
N TRP A 319 0.25 4.32 9.90
CA TRP A 319 -0.98 4.95 9.40
C TRP A 319 -0.75 6.24 8.61
N VAL A 320 0.50 6.70 8.46
CA VAL A 320 0.87 7.88 7.65
C VAL A 320 0.38 7.80 6.20
N PRO A 321 0.26 6.62 5.55
CA PRO A 321 -0.33 6.57 4.21
C PRO A 321 -1.77 7.11 4.14
N PHE A 322 -2.58 7.01 5.20
CA PHE A 322 -3.89 7.67 5.25
C PHE A 322 -3.72 9.20 5.19
N ASP A 323 -2.82 9.75 6.00
CA ASP A 323 -2.58 11.20 6.07
C ASP A 323 -2.04 11.75 4.75
N ILE A 324 -1.10 11.04 4.11
CA ILE A 324 -0.54 11.42 2.81
C ILE A 324 -1.61 11.38 1.72
N TYR A 325 -2.39 10.31 1.68
CA TYR A 325 -3.42 10.16 0.65
C TYR A 325 -4.49 11.26 0.78
N MET A 326 -5.00 11.46 1.99
CA MET A 326 -6.02 12.48 2.25
C MET A 326 -5.52 13.88 1.90
N GLU A 327 -4.25 14.20 2.19
CA GLU A 327 -3.65 15.49 1.80
C GLU A 327 -3.54 15.63 0.28
N ASN A 328 -3.05 14.61 -0.42
CA ASN A 328 -2.90 14.63 -1.88
C ASN A 328 -4.23 14.80 -2.62
N VAL A 329 -5.33 14.28 -2.06
CA VAL A 329 -6.68 14.48 -2.61
C VAL A 329 -7.10 15.96 -2.54
N MET A 330 -6.60 16.72 -1.56
CA MET A 330 -6.90 18.15 -1.42
C MET A 330 -6.15 19.03 -2.42
N ASP A 331 -4.97 18.60 -2.87
CA ASP A 331 -4.08 19.39 -3.74
C ASP A 331 -4.62 19.61 -5.15
N GLY A 332 -5.70 18.92 -5.57
CA GLY A 332 -6.39 19.12 -6.86
C GLY A 332 -5.57 18.84 -8.13
N LYS A 333 -4.27 18.56 -7.99
CA LYS A 333 -3.30 18.37 -9.08
C LYS A 333 -3.34 16.96 -9.68
N GLN A 334 -4.07 16.02 -9.08
CA GLN A 334 -4.16 14.64 -9.56
C GLN A 334 -5.60 14.33 -9.96
N LEU A 335 -5.88 14.33 -11.27
CA LEU A 335 -7.10 13.76 -11.84
C LEU A 335 -7.01 12.24 -11.75
N LEU A 336 -7.47 11.67 -10.64
CA LEU A 336 -7.52 10.21 -10.47
C LEU A 336 -8.63 9.62 -11.36
N VAL A 337 -8.27 8.63 -12.17
CA VAL A 337 -9.21 7.82 -12.98
C VAL A 337 -10.12 6.96 -12.08
N LYS A 338 -9.72 6.72 -10.83
CA LYS A 338 -10.46 5.94 -9.83
C LYS A 338 -11.11 6.86 -8.78
N SER A 339 -12.31 6.49 -8.31
CA SER A 339 -13.03 7.21 -7.25
C SER A 339 -12.23 7.21 -5.94
N ALA A 340 -12.24 8.33 -5.21
CA ALA A 340 -11.58 8.43 -3.90
C ALA A 340 -12.10 7.39 -2.88
N ILE A 341 -13.36 7.01 -3.01
CA ILE A 341 -13.99 5.97 -2.19
C ILE A 341 -13.30 4.61 -2.41
N ASP A 342 -13.04 4.27 -3.68
CA ASP A 342 -12.44 3.00 -4.06
C ASP A 342 -10.99 2.90 -3.60
N VAL A 343 -10.24 3.99 -3.77
CA VAL A 343 -8.84 4.03 -3.36
C VAL A 343 -8.72 3.97 -1.85
N ILE A 344 -9.54 4.71 -1.08
CA ILE A 344 -9.52 4.60 0.38
C ILE A 344 -9.91 3.19 0.83
N ALA A 345 -10.93 2.58 0.23
CA ALA A 345 -11.32 1.20 0.58
C ALA A 345 -10.18 0.20 0.33
N GLU A 346 -9.49 0.32 -0.80
CA GLU A 346 -8.32 -0.51 -1.14
C GLU A 346 -7.16 -0.27 -0.18
N VAL A 347 -6.85 0.99 0.15
CA VAL A 347 -5.81 1.36 1.12
C VAL A 347 -6.15 0.84 2.51
N VAL A 348 -7.41 0.92 2.95
CA VAL A 348 -7.87 0.40 4.24
C VAL A 348 -7.61 -1.11 4.33
N LYS A 349 -8.04 -1.90 3.32
CA LYS A 349 -7.79 -3.35 3.28
C LYS A 349 -6.29 -3.66 3.26
N THR A 350 -5.55 -2.95 2.43
CA THR A 350 -4.11 -3.15 2.26
C THR A 350 -3.37 -2.85 3.56
N LEU A 351 -3.66 -1.73 4.21
CA LEU A 351 -3.03 -1.37 5.50
C LEU A 351 -3.46 -2.29 6.63
N GLN A 352 -4.71 -2.78 6.65
CA GLN A 352 -5.17 -3.75 7.63
C GLN A 352 -4.33 -5.03 7.56
N VAL A 353 -4.10 -5.56 6.35
CA VAL A 353 -3.30 -6.77 6.10
C VAL A 353 -1.82 -6.50 6.39
N LEU A 354 -1.26 -5.42 5.85
CA LEU A 354 0.16 -5.06 6.01
C LEU A 354 0.53 -4.82 7.47
N ASN A 355 -0.35 -4.17 8.23
CA ASN A 355 -0.10 -3.87 9.64
C ASN A 355 -0.49 -5.03 10.57
N GLN A 356 -1.11 -6.10 10.04
CA GLN A 356 -1.77 -7.16 10.84
C GLN A 356 -2.66 -6.58 11.94
N ALA A 357 -3.33 -5.48 11.63
CA ALA A 357 -4.12 -4.73 12.60
C ALA A 357 -5.54 -5.27 12.68
N THR A 358 -6.17 -5.12 13.82
CA THR A 358 -7.61 -5.38 13.94
C THR A 358 -8.40 -4.38 13.09
N TRP A 359 -9.63 -4.75 12.71
CA TRP A 359 -10.54 -3.82 12.03
C TRP A 359 -10.83 -2.58 12.87
N GLN A 360 -10.86 -2.72 14.20
CA GLN A 360 -10.99 -1.60 15.13
C GLN A 360 -9.84 -0.61 15.00
N GLU A 361 -8.59 -1.06 15.07
CA GLU A 361 -7.41 -0.19 14.97
C GLU A 361 -7.32 0.47 13.59
N THR A 362 -7.64 -0.27 12.54
CA THR A 362 -7.61 0.23 11.16
C THR A 362 -8.63 1.35 10.95
N PHE A 363 -9.88 1.13 11.35
CA PHE A 363 -10.91 2.17 11.24
C PHE A 363 -10.64 3.36 12.17
N LEU A 364 -10.15 3.11 13.39
CA LEU A 364 -9.77 4.19 14.31
C LEU A 364 -8.67 5.06 13.70
N ALA A 365 -7.63 4.45 13.10
CA ALA A 365 -6.56 5.18 12.42
C ALA A 365 -7.06 6.02 11.24
N LEU A 366 -7.99 5.47 10.45
CA LEU A 366 -8.65 6.19 9.36
C LEU A 366 -9.42 7.42 9.88
N TRP A 367 -10.22 7.25 10.94
CA TRP A 367 -10.96 8.37 11.58
C TRP A 367 -10.02 9.43 12.11
N LEU A 368 -8.96 9.04 12.82
CA LEU A 368 -7.96 9.96 13.36
C LEU A 368 -7.21 10.71 12.26
N SER A 369 -6.97 10.07 11.11
CA SER A 369 -6.34 10.74 9.95
C SER A 369 -7.27 11.78 9.32
N ALA A 370 -8.53 11.41 9.07
CA ALA A 370 -9.53 12.34 8.52
C ALA A 370 -9.82 13.51 9.46
N LEU A 371 -9.85 13.28 10.78
CA LEU A 371 -9.99 14.37 11.73
C LEU A 371 -8.74 15.27 11.79
N ARG A 372 -7.52 14.70 11.68
CA ARG A 372 -6.28 15.49 11.62
C ARG A 372 -6.29 16.41 10.40
N LEU A 373 -6.80 15.91 9.27
CA LEU A 373 -7.01 16.71 8.06
C LEU A 373 -7.95 17.90 8.33
N VAL A 374 -9.11 17.67 8.94
CA VAL A 374 -10.06 18.75 9.28
C VAL A 374 -9.46 19.76 10.26
N GLN A 375 -8.68 19.30 11.24
CA GLN A 375 -8.08 20.15 12.27
C GLN A 375 -6.88 21.00 11.82
N ARG A 376 -6.32 20.76 10.62
CA ARG A 376 -5.21 21.55 10.08
C ARG A 376 -5.52 23.04 9.89
N GLU A 377 -6.80 23.42 9.89
CA GLU A 377 -7.27 24.81 9.87
C GLU A 377 -6.66 25.69 11.00
N ARG A 378 -6.11 25.09 12.06
CA ARG A 378 -5.39 25.84 13.10
C ARG A 378 -4.08 26.51 12.62
N ASN A 379 -3.56 26.18 11.42
CA ASN A 379 -2.35 26.78 10.85
C ASN A 379 -2.67 27.61 9.58
N PRO A 380 -2.48 28.95 9.60
CA PRO A 380 -2.99 29.90 8.60
C PRO A 380 -2.19 29.98 7.28
N LEU A 381 -1.44 28.95 6.89
CA LEU A 381 -0.55 28.99 5.71
C LEU A 381 -1.13 28.35 4.44
N GLU A 382 -2.39 27.95 4.44
CA GLU A 382 -3.05 27.43 3.24
C GLU A 382 -3.58 28.57 2.38
N GLY A 383 -3.34 28.46 1.08
CA GLY A 383 -3.50 29.53 0.09
C GLY A 383 -4.91 30.10 -0.07
N PRO A 384 -5.20 30.81 -1.18
CA PRO A 384 -6.35 31.71 -1.30
C PRO A 384 -7.75 31.07 -1.25
N LEU A 385 -7.88 29.74 -1.10
CA LEU A 385 -9.16 29.02 -1.07
C LEU A 385 -9.26 28.17 0.22
N PRO A 386 -10.25 28.42 1.10
CA PRO A 386 -10.45 27.61 2.29
C PRO A 386 -10.96 26.21 1.90
N HIS A 387 -10.18 25.17 2.19
CA HIS A 387 -10.52 23.78 1.86
C HIS A 387 -11.41 23.09 2.92
N LEU A 388 -11.95 23.82 3.91
CA LEU A 388 -12.64 23.24 5.06
C LEU A 388 -13.84 22.37 4.66
N GLU A 389 -14.69 22.85 3.75
CA GLU A 389 -15.86 22.10 3.27
C GLU A 389 -15.46 20.78 2.60
N ALA A 390 -14.41 20.79 1.79
CA ALA A 390 -13.89 19.60 1.14
C ALA A 390 -13.30 18.61 2.17
N ARG A 391 -12.64 19.08 3.22
CA ARG A 391 -12.13 18.23 4.31
C ARG A 391 -13.26 17.61 5.12
N LEU A 392 -14.30 18.38 5.42
CA LEU A 392 -15.51 17.89 6.07
C LEU A 392 -16.22 16.87 5.19
N CYS A 393 -16.25 17.06 3.87
CA CYS A 393 -16.78 16.09 2.92
C CYS A 393 -15.99 14.76 2.96
N ILE A 394 -14.66 14.82 3.02
CA ILE A 394 -13.84 13.61 3.20
C ILE A 394 -14.22 12.88 4.48
N LEU A 395 -14.28 13.59 5.62
CA LEU A 395 -14.58 13.00 6.92
C LEU A 395 -16.01 12.44 7.02
N LEU A 396 -17.01 13.21 6.59
CA LEU A 396 -18.43 12.92 6.85
C LEU A 396 -19.15 12.22 5.68
N SER A 397 -18.51 12.13 4.51
CA SER A 397 -19.08 11.48 3.33
C SER A 397 -18.16 10.43 2.73
N VAL A 398 -16.94 10.79 2.29
CA VAL A 398 -16.06 9.85 1.57
C VAL A 398 -15.61 8.70 2.45
N VAL A 399 -15.13 8.98 3.67
CA VAL A 399 -14.68 7.94 4.61
C VAL A 399 -15.82 6.98 5.00
N PRO A 400 -17.01 7.43 5.40
CA PRO A 400 -18.16 6.53 5.61
C PRO A 400 -18.48 5.65 4.40
N LEU A 401 -18.47 6.20 3.18
CA LEU A 401 -18.74 5.43 1.95
C LEU A 401 -17.64 4.40 1.66
N ALA A 402 -16.37 4.74 1.91
CA ALA A 402 -15.26 3.80 1.75
C ALA A 402 -15.37 2.65 2.76
N ILE A 403 -15.76 2.95 4.00
CA ILE A 403 -16.05 1.93 5.01
C ILE A 403 -17.23 1.05 4.58
N ALA A 404 -18.31 1.63 4.05
CA ALA A 404 -19.45 0.88 3.52
C ALA A 404 -18.99 -0.17 2.50
N LYS A 405 -18.17 0.24 1.54
CA LYS A 405 -17.59 -0.65 0.53
C LYS A 405 -16.79 -1.79 1.17
N VAL A 406 -15.93 -1.48 2.15
CA VAL A 406 -15.14 -2.48 2.89
C VAL A 406 -16.03 -3.47 3.66
N LEU A 407 -17.21 -3.05 4.12
CA LEU A 407 -18.19 -3.93 4.79
C LEU A 407 -18.94 -4.82 3.78
N ASP A 408 -19.33 -4.28 2.64
CA ASP A 408 -20.09 -5.00 1.61
C ASP A 408 -19.29 -6.19 1.04
N ASP A 409 -17.96 -6.06 0.93
CA ASP A 409 -17.07 -7.14 0.48
C ASP A 409 -17.10 -8.40 1.39
N GLU A 410 -17.60 -8.34 2.64
CA GLU A 410 -17.79 -9.54 3.49
C GLU A 410 -18.95 -10.43 3.01
N SER A 411 -19.94 -9.85 2.33
CA SER A 411 -21.10 -10.60 1.86
C SER A 411 -20.74 -11.54 0.70
N GLU A 412 -19.80 -11.14 -0.16
CA GLU A 412 -19.30 -11.93 -1.28
C GLU A 412 -18.34 -13.06 -0.84
N THR A 413 -17.55 -12.85 0.22
CA THR A 413 -16.58 -13.87 0.69
C THR A 413 -17.25 -15.08 1.35
N LYS A 414 -18.48 -14.92 1.88
CA LYS A 414 -19.24 -16.03 2.49
C LYS A 414 -19.84 -17.01 1.48
N VAL A 415 -19.93 -16.63 0.20
CA VAL A 415 -20.50 -17.47 -0.85
C VAL A 415 -19.49 -18.54 -1.33
N TYR A 416 -18.18 -18.27 -1.23
CA TYR A 416 -17.14 -19.21 -1.67
C TYR A 416 -16.66 -20.19 -0.59
N SER A 417 -16.92 -19.90 0.69
CA SER A 417 -16.39 -20.70 1.82
C SER A 417 -17.36 -21.78 2.34
N SER A 418 -18.56 -21.92 1.76
CA SER A 418 -19.60 -22.83 2.26
C SER A 418 -19.66 -24.20 1.56
N SER A 419 -18.71 -24.55 0.68
CA SER A 419 -18.73 -25.87 -0.01
C SER A 419 -17.82 -26.96 0.56
N ALA A 420 -17.28 -26.79 1.77
CA ALA A 420 -16.47 -27.84 2.39
C ALA A 420 -16.95 -28.18 3.81
N LEU A 421 -17.41 -29.43 3.92
CA LEU A 421 -17.69 -30.20 5.13
C LEU A 421 -19.11 -30.05 5.72
N GLY A 422 -19.94 -31.04 5.42
CA GLY A 422 -21.29 -31.18 5.94
C GLY A 422 -21.34 -31.61 7.40
N SER A 423 -22.40 -31.18 8.07
CA SER A 423 -23.08 -31.97 9.10
C SER A 423 -24.48 -31.41 9.29
N THR A 424 -25.47 -32.23 8.98
CA THR A 424 -26.87 -32.05 9.35
C THR A 424 -27.02 -32.12 10.87
N VAL A 425 -27.83 -31.23 11.48
CA VAL A 425 -28.92 -31.55 12.42
C VAL A 425 -29.54 -30.25 13.00
N SER A 426 -30.85 -30.16 12.79
CA SER A 426 -31.94 -29.45 13.50
C SER A 426 -31.85 -27.95 13.85
N ALA A 427 -32.91 -27.27 13.44
CA ALA A 427 -33.34 -25.95 13.85
C ALA A 427 -33.49 -25.81 15.38
N ASP A 428 -32.99 -24.68 15.91
CA ASP A 428 -33.73 -23.94 16.91
C ASP A 428 -33.49 -22.42 16.72
N GLU A 429 -34.59 -21.68 16.75
CA GLU A 429 -34.66 -20.25 16.53
C GLU A 429 -34.18 -19.53 17.79
N THR A 430 -33.01 -18.86 17.74
CA THR A 430 -32.65 -17.66 18.54
C THR A 430 -31.18 -17.25 18.36
N ASN A 431 -30.60 -17.41 17.18
CA ASN A 431 -29.29 -16.82 16.91
C ASN A 431 -29.45 -15.35 16.52
N LYS A 432 -29.42 -14.45 17.52
CA LYS A 432 -29.01 -13.05 17.33
C LYS A 432 -27.72 -13.09 16.51
N LYS A 433 -27.81 -12.79 15.20
CA LYS A 433 -26.66 -12.80 14.27
C LYS A 433 -25.53 -12.02 14.92
N ALA A 434 -24.49 -12.71 15.38
CA ALA A 434 -23.29 -12.06 15.89
C ALA A 434 -22.82 -11.06 14.81
N PRO A 435 -22.61 -9.78 15.16
CA PRO A 435 -22.21 -8.79 14.18
C PRO A 435 -20.91 -9.25 13.52
N ALA A 436 -20.84 -9.14 12.19
CA ALA A 436 -19.67 -9.54 11.42
C ALA A 436 -18.39 -8.83 11.96
N PRO A 437 -17.22 -9.48 11.92
CA PRO A 437 -16.01 -8.98 12.60
C PRO A 437 -15.62 -7.56 12.16
N ARG A 438 -15.86 -7.18 10.89
CA ARG A 438 -15.64 -5.80 10.42
C ARG A 438 -16.63 -4.80 11.02
N LYS A 439 -17.93 -5.15 11.05
CA LYS A 439 -18.96 -4.28 11.65
C LYS A 439 -18.74 -4.07 13.14
N HIS A 440 -18.32 -5.11 13.86
CA HIS A 440 -17.92 -4.99 15.26
C HIS A 440 -16.68 -4.10 15.42
N GLY A 441 -15.67 -4.26 14.55
CA GLY A 441 -14.49 -3.39 14.52
C GLY A 441 -14.85 -1.92 14.30
N LEU A 442 -15.78 -1.61 13.40
CA LEU A 442 -16.27 -0.25 13.17
C LEU A 442 -16.91 0.35 14.43
N ILE A 443 -17.86 -0.38 15.04
CA ILE A 443 -18.54 0.07 16.27
C ILE A 443 -17.53 0.34 17.39
N SER A 444 -16.60 -0.60 17.62
CA SER A 444 -15.56 -0.47 18.64
C SER A 444 -14.64 0.73 18.36
N SER A 445 -14.29 0.98 17.08
CA SER A 445 -13.46 2.14 16.70
C SER A 445 -14.13 3.47 17.04
N LEU A 446 -15.45 3.60 16.81
CA LEU A 446 -16.22 4.81 17.11
C LEU A 446 -16.46 5.00 18.62
N GLN A 447 -16.50 3.91 19.39
CA GLN A 447 -16.54 3.96 20.85
C GLN A 447 -15.21 4.50 21.40
N VAL A 448 -14.09 3.92 20.97
CA VAL A 448 -12.74 4.34 21.38
C VAL A 448 -12.40 5.76 20.90
N LEU A 449 -12.91 6.18 19.74
CA LEU A 449 -12.70 7.53 19.21
C LEU A 449 -13.05 8.64 20.23
N GLY A 450 -14.05 8.39 21.11
CA GLY A 450 -14.43 9.34 22.17
C GLY A 450 -13.33 9.68 23.16
N GLN A 451 -12.31 8.83 23.31
CA GLN A 451 -11.16 9.07 24.19
C GLN A 451 -10.22 10.16 23.65
N PHE A 452 -10.28 10.46 22.35
CA PHE A 452 -9.43 11.45 21.70
C PHE A 452 -10.09 12.85 21.69
N SER A 453 -10.44 13.37 22.86
CA SER A 453 -11.17 14.65 22.98
C SER A 453 -10.47 15.84 22.30
N GLY A 454 -9.13 15.88 22.31
CA GLY A 454 -8.35 16.96 21.72
C GLY A 454 -8.52 17.12 20.20
N ILE A 455 -8.83 16.02 19.50
CA ILE A 455 -9.04 16.00 18.05
C ILE A 455 -10.53 16.08 17.64
N LEU A 456 -11.43 15.98 18.62
CA LEU A 456 -12.87 16.02 18.38
C LEU A 456 -13.48 17.42 18.47
N CYS A 457 -12.68 18.45 18.75
CA CYS A 457 -13.15 19.84 18.76
C CYS A 457 -13.63 20.25 17.34
N PRO A 458 -14.92 20.62 17.17
CA PRO A 458 -15.45 21.03 15.88
C PRO A 458 -14.93 22.41 15.44
N PRO A 459 -14.63 22.62 14.15
CA PRO A 459 -14.44 23.95 13.56
C PRO A 459 -15.62 24.88 13.83
N ALA A 460 -15.37 26.19 13.89
CA ALA A 460 -16.36 27.20 14.25
C ALA A 460 -17.63 27.13 13.37
N SER A 461 -17.47 26.80 12.08
CA SER A 461 -18.56 26.67 11.11
C SER A 461 -19.52 25.50 11.39
N VAL A 462 -19.06 24.43 12.05
CA VAL A 462 -19.85 23.19 12.27
C VAL A 462 -20.21 22.93 13.73
N VAL A 463 -19.89 23.85 14.65
CA VAL A 463 -20.26 23.75 16.08
C VAL A 463 -21.77 23.57 16.25
N ASN A 464 -22.58 24.34 15.50
CA ASN A 464 -24.04 24.26 15.58
C ASN A 464 -24.55 22.90 15.11
N ALA A 465 -24.02 22.37 14.01
CA ALA A 465 -24.37 21.04 13.51
C ALA A 465 -24.00 19.94 14.52
N ALA A 466 -22.83 20.04 15.15
CA ALA A 466 -22.40 19.10 16.18
C ALA A 466 -23.31 19.15 17.42
N ASN A 467 -23.73 20.35 17.84
CA ASN A 467 -24.70 20.50 18.93
C ASN A 467 -26.07 19.92 18.57
N ILE A 468 -26.57 20.14 17.34
CA ILE A 468 -27.83 19.55 16.86
C ILE A 468 -27.76 18.02 16.91
N ALA A 469 -26.66 17.42 16.45
CA ALA A 469 -26.44 15.98 16.52
C ALA A 469 -26.44 15.46 17.97
N ALA A 470 -25.78 16.17 18.89
CA ALA A 470 -25.79 15.83 20.31
C ALA A 470 -27.18 15.95 20.94
N THR A 471 -27.93 17.02 20.63
CA THR A 471 -29.31 17.20 21.09
C THR A 471 -30.24 16.11 20.55
N LYS A 472 -30.08 15.70 19.29
CA LYS A 472 -30.83 14.60 18.68
C LYS A 472 -30.60 13.29 19.45
N ALA A 473 -29.35 12.95 19.74
CA ALA A 473 -29.01 11.77 20.53
C ALA A 473 -29.59 11.83 21.95
N ALA A 474 -29.48 12.98 22.63
CA ALA A 474 -30.02 13.17 23.97
C ALA A 474 -31.55 13.02 24.01
N ARG A 475 -32.26 13.62 23.04
CA ARG A 475 -33.72 13.47 22.89
C ARG A 475 -34.09 12.01 22.69
N PHE A 476 -33.38 11.29 21.83
CA PHE A 476 -33.67 9.87 21.58
C PHE A 476 -33.54 9.01 22.85
N VAL A 477 -32.47 9.22 23.63
CA VAL A 477 -32.28 8.51 24.91
C VAL A 477 -33.37 8.90 25.91
N HIS A 478 -33.75 10.17 25.99
CA HIS A 478 -34.81 10.63 26.89
C HIS A 478 -36.19 10.08 26.52
N HIS A 479 -36.56 10.10 25.23
CA HIS A 479 -37.83 9.52 24.75
C HIS A 479 -37.91 8.02 25.01
N SER A 480 -36.81 7.28 24.82
CA SER A 480 -36.78 5.83 25.12
C SER A 480 -36.93 5.50 26.61
N LYS A 481 -36.54 6.42 27.51
CA LYS A 481 -36.72 6.25 28.97
C LYS A 481 -38.15 6.62 29.38
N ASN A 482 -38.72 7.67 28.79
CA ASN A 482 -40.06 8.15 29.12
C ASN A 482 -41.19 7.35 28.45
N GLU A 483 -40.94 6.53 27.42
CA GLU A 483 -41.97 5.60 26.92
C GLU A 483 -42.42 4.56 27.97
N LYS A 484 -41.68 4.41 29.08
CA LYS A 484 -42.12 3.60 30.22
C LYS A 484 -43.02 4.34 31.22
N ASP A 485 -43.09 5.67 31.18
CA ASP A 485 -43.91 6.49 32.08
C ASP A 485 -44.81 7.43 31.25
N GLY A 486 -46.12 7.18 31.31
CA GLY A 486 -47.11 7.61 30.32
C GLY A 486 -47.12 9.09 29.88
N VAL A 487 -47.45 9.24 28.59
CA VAL A 487 -48.10 10.36 27.86
C VAL A 487 -47.81 11.79 28.33
N GLY A 488 -47.04 12.52 27.53
CA GLY A 488 -46.98 13.98 27.54
C GLY A 488 -46.52 14.51 26.17
N TYR A 489 -47.49 14.79 25.30
CA TYR A 489 -47.27 15.41 23.98
C TYR A 489 -46.90 16.88 24.18
N GLY A 490 -45.69 17.27 23.75
CA GLY A 490 -45.24 18.66 23.79
C GLY A 490 -44.16 18.89 22.74
N SER A 491 -44.53 19.57 21.66
CA SER A 491 -43.62 20.03 20.61
C SER A 491 -42.68 21.11 21.17
N TYR A 492 -41.61 20.68 21.84
CA TYR A 492 -40.56 21.59 22.30
C TYR A 492 -39.70 21.98 21.09
N GLY A 493 -39.84 23.24 20.68
CA GLY A 493 -39.05 23.86 19.62
C GLY A 493 -37.54 23.67 19.81
N GLN A 494 -36.82 23.76 18.69
CA GLN A 494 -35.38 23.59 18.54
C GLN A 494 -34.58 24.64 19.35
N ALA A 495 -34.65 24.60 20.67
CA ALA A 495 -33.78 25.39 21.53
C ALA A 495 -32.34 24.88 21.31
N LEU A 496 -31.48 25.76 20.78
CA LEU A 496 -30.03 25.57 20.65
C LEU A 496 -29.42 25.50 22.05
N ILE A 497 -29.60 24.36 22.72
CA ILE A 497 -28.85 24.04 23.93
C ILE A 497 -27.41 23.81 23.48
N LYS A 498 -26.45 24.48 24.14
CA LYS A 498 -25.02 24.14 24.04
C LYS A 498 -24.83 22.73 24.64
N ALA A 499 -25.22 21.70 23.90
CA ALA A 499 -25.24 20.30 24.33
C ALA A 499 -23.83 19.67 24.40
N GLY A 500 -22.78 20.48 24.20
CA GLY A 500 -21.39 20.00 24.21
C GLY A 500 -21.07 19.08 23.02
N GLY A 501 -21.75 19.29 21.89
CA GLY A 501 -21.55 18.49 20.68
C GLY A 501 -20.13 18.61 20.13
N ASN A 502 -19.61 17.51 19.63
CA ASN A 502 -18.25 17.40 19.10
C ASN A 502 -18.24 16.64 17.76
N MET A 503 -17.09 16.53 17.10
CA MET A 503 -16.98 15.88 15.79
C MET A 503 -17.41 14.41 15.81
N ARG A 504 -17.33 13.72 16.95
CA ARG A 504 -17.79 12.32 17.08
C ARG A 504 -19.30 12.21 16.90
N HIS A 505 -20.08 13.20 17.34
CA HIS A 505 -21.52 13.22 17.13
C HIS A 505 -21.86 13.33 15.64
N LEU A 506 -21.13 14.17 14.90
CA LEU A 506 -21.30 14.30 13.45
C LEU A 506 -20.92 13.02 12.71
N ILE A 507 -19.81 12.37 13.10
CA ILE A 507 -19.38 11.11 12.49
C ILE A 507 -20.40 9.99 12.74
N VAL A 508 -20.91 9.87 13.97
CA VAL A 508 -21.91 8.86 14.32
C VAL A 508 -23.22 9.10 13.59
N GLU A 509 -23.71 10.36 13.51
CA GLU A 509 -24.86 10.70 12.68
C GLU A 509 -24.63 10.35 11.20
N ALA A 510 -23.46 10.68 10.65
CA ALA A 510 -23.11 10.35 9.27
C ALA A 510 -23.09 8.84 8.99
N CYS A 511 -22.73 8.03 10.00
CA CYS A 511 -22.76 6.57 9.92
C CYS A 511 -24.18 6.00 10.07
N ILE A 512 -25.02 6.58 10.96
CA ILE A 512 -26.42 6.18 11.14
C ILE A 512 -27.23 6.47 9.87
N THR A 513 -27.12 7.67 9.31
CA THR A 513 -27.83 8.08 8.08
C THR A 513 -27.48 7.21 6.88
N ARG A 514 -26.29 6.56 6.89
CA ARG A 514 -25.83 5.63 5.85
C ARG A 514 -26.03 4.16 6.19
N ASN A 515 -26.79 3.84 7.24
CA ASN A 515 -27.07 2.48 7.69
C ASN A 515 -25.82 1.64 8.05
N LEU A 516 -24.70 2.28 8.40
CA LEU A 516 -23.48 1.57 8.82
C LEU A 516 -23.58 1.08 10.27
N ILE A 517 -24.21 1.89 11.11
CA ILE A 517 -24.50 1.61 12.52
C ILE A 517 -25.97 1.96 12.82
N ASP A 518 -26.53 1.39 13.87
CA ASP A 518 -27.91 1.62 14.29
C ASP A 518 -28.01 2.78 15.31
N ALA A 519 -29.24 3.23 15.55
CA ALA A 519 -29.52 4.24 16.58
C ALA A 519 -29.19 3.77 18.01
N SER A 520 -28.83 2.49 18.19
CA SER A 520 -28.34 1.98 19.48
C SER A 520 -27.05 2.67 19.92
N ALA A 521 -26.30 3.26 18.97
CA ALA A 521 -25.11 4.05 19.23
C ALA A 521 -25.34 5.22 20.20
N TYR A 522 -26.57 5.76 20.26
CA TYR A 522 -26.91 6.84 21.19
C TYR A 522 -26.83 6.42 22.66
N PHE A 523 -26.93 5.11 22.95
CA PHE A 523 -26.82 4.57 24.31
C PHE A 523 -25.39 4.22 24.72
N TRP A 524 -24.37 4.48 23.88
CA TRP A 524 -23.00 4.17 24.24
C TRP A 524 -22.56 4.95 25.51
N PRO A 525 -21.78 4.32 26.40
CA PRO A 525 -21.26 4.99 27.58
C PRO A 525 -20.52 6.28 27.19
N TYR A 526 -20.81 7.37 27.91
CA TYR A 526 -20.21 8.69 27.69
C TYR A 526 -20.46 9.30 26.30
N TYR A 527 -21.43 8.79 25.52
CA TYR A 527 -21.80 9.38 24.24
C TYR A 527 -22.66 10.64 24.42
N VAL A 528 -23.69 10.59 25.27
CA VAL A 528 -24.49 11.76 25.65
C VAL A 528 -23.96 12.31 26.98
N SER A 529 -23.65 13.61 27.02
CA SER A 529 -23.21 14.28 28.24
C SER A 529 -24.30 14.29 29.32
N ALA A 530 -23.94 14.03 30.58
CA ALA A 530 -24.86 14.12 31.71
C ALA A 530 -25.49 15.52 31.85
N SER A 531 -24.79 16.58 31.42
CA SER A 531 -25.30 17.95 31.36
C SER A 531 -26.39 18.17 30.30
N ALA A 532 -26.43 17.33 29.25
CA ALA A 532 -27.49 17.33 28.24
C ALA A 532 -28.72 16.50 28.68
N MET A 533 -28.56 15.68 29.73
CA MET A 533 -29.61 14.83 30.32
C MET A 533 -30.24 15.44 31.58
N ALA A 534 -29.67 16.52 32.11
CA ALA A 534 -30.28 17.26 33.20
C ALA A 534 -31.40 18.16 32.64
N PRO A 535 -32.63 18.14 33.20
CA PRO A 535 -33.58 19.20 32.95
C PRO A 535 -32.93 20.49 33.46
N SER A 536 -32.54 21.39 32.54
CA SER A 536 -32.05 22.70 32.94
C SER A 536 -33.20 23.44 33.62
N ASP A 537 -33.10 23.61 34.94
CA ASP A 537 -33.95 24.53 35.69
C ASP A 537 -33.90 25.91 35.03
N THR A 538 -35.05 26.29 34.46
CA THR A 538 -35.51 27.64 34.11
C THR A 538 -34.42 28.71 33.89
N SER A 539 -33.90 28.80 32.66
CA SER A 539 -33.57 30.10 32.06
C SER A 539 -34.70 30.48 31.09
N PRO A 540 -35.12 31.75 30.99
CA PRO A 540 -36.28 32.12 30.17
C PRO A 540 -36.03 31.66 28.73
N VAL A 541 -37.00 30.92 28.19
CA VAL A 541 -37.02 30.44 26.81
C VAL A 541 -36.73 31.63 25.89
N GLN A 542 -35.51 31.71 25.34
CA GLN A 542 -35.25 32.65 24.25
C GLN A 542 -36.05 32.16 23.05
N LYS A 543 -37.16 32.83 22.77
CA LYS A 543 -37.97 32.62 21.57
C LYS A 543 -37.06 32.72 20.34
N SER A 544 -37.26 31.84 19.36
CA SER A 544 -36.49 31.92 18.13
C SER A 544 -36.76 33.27 17.44
N PRO A 545 -35.76 33.85 16.75
CA PRO A 545 -35.97 35.09 16.00
C PRO A 545 -37.09 34.92 14.95
N TRP A 546 -37.23 33.72 14.38
CA TRP A 546 -38.32 33.36 13.48
C TRP A 546 -39.68 33.26 14.18
N SER A 547 -39.80 32.70 15.39
CA SER A 547 -41.07 32.71 16.13
C SER A 547 -41.49 34.13 16.48
N THR A 548 -40.52 34.99 16.84
CA THR A 548 -40.76 36.40 17.16
C THR A 548 -41.25 37.17 15.93
N PHE A 549 -40.69 36.86 14.75
CA PHE A 549 -41.15 37.38 13.47
C PHE A 549 -42.54 36.85 13.08
N MET A 550 -42.83 35.57 13.30
CA MET A 550 -44.14 34.96 13.04
C MET A 550 -45.23 35.54 13.93
N GLU A 551 -44.92 35.87 15.18
CA GLU A 551 -45.78 36.58 16.14
C GLU A 551 -46.05 38.06 15.77
N GLY A 552 -45.40 38.59 14.73
CA GLY A 552 -45.69 39.92 14.18
C GLY A 552 -44.76 41.05 14.66
N ALA A 553 -43.59 40.72 15.20
CA ALA A 553 -42.61 41.74 15.57
C ALA A 553 -42.11 42.53 14.34
N PRO A 554 -41.94 43.86 14.45
CA PRO A 554 -41.43 44.67 13.36
C PRO A 554 -39.96 44.32 13.04
N LEU A 555 -39.58 44.43 11.77
CA LEU A 555 -38.23 44.15 11.26
C LEU A 555 -37.21 45.22 11.72
N SER A 556 -36.82 45.16 12.99
CA SER A 556 -35.77 46.01 13.56
C SER A 556 -34.37 45.54 13.15
N GLY A 557 -33.37 46.43 13.19
CA GLY A 557 -31.99 46.11 12.79
C GLY A 557 -31.37 44.91 13.53
N SER A 558 -31.73 44.68 14.80
CA SER A 558 -31.24 43.52 15.57
C SER A 558 -31.94 42.21 15.14
N LEU A 559 -33.23 42.28 14.82
CA LEU A 559 -34.00 41.13 14.34
C LEU A 559 -33.55 40.73 12.93
N ILE A 560 -33.30 41.70 12.04
CA ILE A 560 -32.76 41.46 10.69
C ILE A 560 -31.43 40.72 10.75
N ASN A 561 -30.48 41.17 11.57
CA ASN A 561 -29.19 40.51 11.72
C ASN A 561 -29.31 39.10 12.30
N SER A 562 -30.28 38.89 13.20
CA SER A 562 -30.55 37.58 13.80
C SER A 562 -31.20 36.60 12.80
N LEU A 563 -32.11 37.08 11.95
CA LEU A 563 -32.76 36.29 10.89
C LEU A 563 -31.79 35.94 9.74
N VAL A 564 -30.85 36.83 9.40
CA VAL A 564 -29.77 36.52 8.43
C VAL A 564 -28.86 35.39 8.95
N ALA A 565 -28.67 35.31 10.27
CA ALA A 565 -27.76 34.35 10.90
C ALA A 565 -28.40 33.00 11.25
N THR A 566 -29.74 32.90 11.28
CA THR A 566 -30.46 31.70 11.69
C THR A 566 -31.36 31.18 10.55
N PRO A 567 -31.28 29.89 10.17
CA PRO A 567 -32.12 29.37 9.09
C PRO A 567 -33.59 29.31 9.51
N ALA A 568 -34.49 29.53 8.54
CA ALA A 568 -35.92 29.28 8.74
C ALA A 568 -36.17 27.79 8.98
N SER A 569 -37.09 27.49 9.87
CA SER A 569 -37.43 26.13 10.31
C SER A 569 -38.70 25.57 9.65
N SER A 570 -39.47 26.41 8.94
CA SER A 570 -40.69 26.01 8.24
C SER A 570 -40.92 26.81 6.96
N LEU A 571 -41.67 26.25 6.01
CA LEU A 571 -42.09 26.92 4.77
C LEU A 571 -42.92 28.18 5.08
N ALA A 572 -43.78 28.12 6.09
CA ALA A 572 -44.63 29.24 6.51
C ALA A 572 -43.82 30.48 6.93
N GLU A 573 -42.66 30.29 7.56
CA GLU A 573 -41.74 31.38 7.92
C GLU A 573 -41.16 32.07 6.68
N ILE A 574 -40.86 31.29 5.64
CA ILE A 574 -40.32 31.78 4.36
C ILE A 574 -41.40 32.48 3.55
N GLU A 575 -42.60 31.90 3.47
CA GLU A 575 -43.74 32.47 2.75
C GLU A 575 -44.15 33.82 3.32
N LYS A 576 -44.15 33.96 4.66
CA LYS A 576 -44.42 35.26 5.31
C LYS A 576 -43.37 36.31 4.94
N LEU A 577 -42.08 35.93 4.94
CA LEU A 577 -40.98 36.82 4.55
C LEU A 577 -41.04 37.20 3.06
N TYR A 578 -41.40 36.25 2.20
CA TYR A 578 -41.59 36.45 0.77
C TYR A 578 -42.80 37.37 0.49
N HIS A 579 -43.88 37.20 1.23
CA HIS A 579 -45.05 38.07 1.14
C HIS A 579 -44.71 39.52 1.53
N ILE A 580 -43.89 39.72 2.55
CA ILE A 580 -43.40 41.06 2.95
C ILE A 580 -42.44 41.63 1.89
N ALA A 581 -41.61 40.80 1.26
CA ALA A 581 -40.74 41.23 0.16
C ALA A 581 -41.52 41.71 -1.08
N LEU A 582 -42.73 41.18 -1.32
CA LEU A 582 -43.58 41.58 -2.44
C LEU A 582 -44.51 42.75 -2.08
N ASN A 583 -45.14 42.71 -0.90
CA ASN A 583 -46.28 43.57 -0.55
C ASN A 583 -46.02 44.53 0.62
N GLY A 584 -44.84 44.50 1.24
CA GLY A 584 -44.48 45.38 2.37
C GLY A 584 -44.19 46.83 1.98
N SER A 585 -43.91 47.67 2.97
CA SER A 585 -43.37 49.03 2.74
C SER A 585 -41.95 48.97 2.15
N GLU A 586 -41.45 50.04 1.54
CA GLU A 586 -40.11 50.05 0.90
C GLU A 586 -38.96 49.69 1.88
N GLU A 587 -39.11 50.07 3.15
CA GLU A 587 -38.18 49.73 4.22
C GLU A 587 -38.23 48.23 4.59
N GLU A 588 -39.43 47.67 4.65
CA GLU A 588 -39.65 46.24 4.91
C GLU A 588 -39.25 45.37 3.72
N LYS A 589 -39.46 45.82 2.48
CA LYS A 589 -38.97 45.13 1.28
C LYS A 589 -37.45 45.06 1.26
N SER A 590 -36.78 46.17 1.58
CA SER A 590 -35.31 46.21 1.69
C SER A 590 -34.78 45.31 2.80
N ALA A 591 -35.47 45.27 3.96
CA ALA A 591 -35.15 44.37 5.06
C ALA A 591 -35.35 42.89 4.68
N ALA A 592 -36.48 42.54 4.06
CA ALA A 592 -36.79 41.18 3.61
C ALA A 592 -35.81 40.71 2.53
N ALA A 593 -35.46 41.57 1.58
CA ALA A 593 -34.44 41.29 0.57
C ALA A 593 -33.06 41.07 1.20
N LYS A 594 -32.66 41.87 2.19
CA LYS A 594 -31.41 41.65 2.95
C LYS A 594 -31.40 40.30 3.67
N ILE A 595 -32.53 39.90 4.27
CA ILE A 595 -32.65 38.61 4.96
C ILE A 595 -32.56 37.46 3.95
N LEU A 596 -33.32 37.52 2.85
CA LEU A 596 -33.33 36.49 1.80
C LEU A 596 -31.96 36.35 1.14
N CYS A 597 -31.33 37.46 0.73
CA CYS A 597 -30.00 37.44 0.11
C CYS A 597 -28.90 37.05 1.09
N GLY A 598 -28.95 37.57 2.33
CA GLY A 598 -27.96 37.29 3.37
C GLY A 598 -27.95 35.83 3.83
N ALA A 599 -29.14 35.24 4.01
CA ALA A 599 -29.29 33.82 4.35
C ALA A 599 -28.88 32.91 3.17
N SER A 600 -29.24 33.29 1.93
CA SER A 600 -28.85 32.54 0.72
C SER A 600 -27.33 32.48 0.53
N LEU A 601 -26.63 33.59 0.75
CA LEU A 601 -25.17 33.70 0.56
C LEU A 601 -24.34 32.96 1.62
N ARG A 602 -24.88 32.72 2.81
CA ARG A 602 -24.12 32.13 3.92
C ARG A 602 -24.29 30.62 4.10
N ILE A 603 -25.47 30.05 3.78
CA ILE A 603 -25.80 28.68 4.20
C ILE A 603 -26.49 27.86 3.09
N GLY A 604 -27.04 28.50 2.04
CA GLY A 604 -27.88 27.82 1.06
C GLY A 604 -29.22 27.37 1.66
N TRP A 605 -30.32 27.54 0.93
CA TRP A 605 -31.63 27.10 1.40
C TRP A 605 -31.81 25.61 1.09
N ASN A 606 -31.89 24.75 2.11
CA ASN A 606 -32.24 23.35 1.89
C ASN A 606 -33.76 23.24 1.68
N ILE A 607 -34.21 23.43 0.44
CA ILE A 607 -35.65 23.39 0.07
C ILE A 607 -36.18 21.94 0.05
N GLN A 608 -35.30 20.92 0.14
CA GLN A 608 -35.70 19.52 0.01
C GLN A 608 -36.36 18.91 1.26
N ASP A 609 -36.18 19.49 2.46
CA ASP A 609 -36.78 18.96 3.70
C ASP A 609 -38.11 19.66 4.08
N LEU A 610 -38.70 20.44 3.18
CA LEU A 610 -39.94 21.22 3.42
C LEU A 610 -41.15 20.77 2.57
N MET A 611 -41.09 19.57 1.96
CA MET A 611 -42.26 18.88 1.39
C MET A 611 -42.72 17.72 2.27
#